data_AF-S6CFL9-F1
#
_entry.id   AF-S6CFL9-F1
#
_cell.length_a   1.000
_cell.length_b   1.000
_cell.length_c   1.000
_cell.angle_alpha   90.00
_cell.angle_beta   90.00
_cell.angle_gamma   90.00
#
_symmetry.space_group_name_H-M   'P 1'
#
loop_
_entity.id
_entity.type
_entity.pdbx_description
1 polymer ?
#
loop_
_entity_poly.entity_id
_entity_poly.type
_entity_poly.pdbx_seq_one_letter_code
_entity_poly.pdbx_strand_id
1 'polypeptide(L)'
;MRPFGEDENRLPADALLKRARNAFWDGQPQKAEVLYLRYLQMRPDDVNGFGELGNLYQSMGRTRDALDAYYEAGVRLRAEGDRKQLARIVEWLEKASDPRARELSAQ
;
A
#
# COMPACT_ATOMS: atom_id res chain seq x y z
N MET A 1 21.21 22.34 0.06
CA MET A 1 20.26 21.23 -0.08
C MET A 1 20.27 20.48 1.24
N ARG A 2 19.26 20.66 2.12
CA ARG A 2 19.20 19.89 3.37
C ARG A 2 18.91 18.43 2.98
N PRO A 3 19.65 17.43 3.49
CA PRO A 3 19.24 16.05 3.30
C PRO A 3 17.82 15.90 3.87
N PHE A 4 16.97 15.14 3.18
CA PHE A 4 15.63 14.83 3.66
C PHE A 4 15.73 14.13 5.03
N GLY A 5 15.61 14.96 6.08
CA GLY A 5 15.34 14.71 7.49
C GLY A 5 15.81 13.38 8.10
N GLU A 6 16.93 13.42 8.83
CA GLU A 6 17.28 12.41 9.83
C GLU A 6 16.22 12.26 10.94
N ASP A 7 15.33 13.25 11.11
CA ASP A 7 14.20 13.21 12.05
C ASP A 7 13.02 12.34 11.59
N GLU A 8 12.85 12.13 10.27
CA GLU A 8 11.76 11.27 9.77
C GLU A 8 12.04 9.78 10.03
N ASN A 9 13.30 9.43 10.32
CA ASN A 9 13.71 8.07 10.70
C ASN A 9 13.32 7.68 12.13
N ARG A 10 12.86 8.63 12.97
CA ARG A 10 12.49 8.37 14.38
C ARG A 10 10.99 8.48 14.65
N LEU A 11 10.19 8.74 13.61
CA LEU A 11 8.76 8.89 13.77
C LEU A 11 8.10 7.53 14.06
N PRO A 12 7.14 7.47 14.99
CA PRO A 12 6.34 6.26 15.15
C PRO A 12 5.54 5.98 13.87
N ALA A 13 5.21 4.71 13.64
CA ALA A 13 4.49 4.26 12.45
C ALA A 13 3.23 5.11 12.17
N ASP A 14 2.42 5.38 13.19
CA ASP A 14 1.18 6.16 13.03
C ASP A 14 1.43 7.59 12.54
N ALA A 15 2.55 8.19 12.95
CA ALA A 15 2.96 9.51 12.48
C ALA A 15 3.44 9.46 11.02
N LEU A 16 4.14 8.40 10.63
CA LEU A 16 4.51 8.15 9.23
C LEU A 16 3.26 8.01 8.36
N LEU A 17 2.28 7.21 8.78
CA LEU A 17 1.02 7.04 8.06
C LEU A 17 0.27 8.36 7.89
N LYS A 18 0.15 9.14 8.97
CA LYS A 18 -0.50 10.46 8.92
C LYS A 18 0.22 11.41 7.96
N ARG A 19 1.55 11.45 7.98
CA ARG A 19 2.33 12.29 7.05
C ARG A 19 2.24 11.79 5.61
N ALA A 20 2.21 10.48 5.38
CA ALA A 20 2.07 9.90 4.05
C ALA A 20 0.74 10.34 3.42
N ARG A 21 -0.35 10.23 4.18
CA ARG A 21 -1.68 10.72 3.77
C ARG A 21 -1.65 12.21 3.46
N ASN A 22 -1.10 13.05 4.35
CA ASN A 22 -1.01 14.48 4.10
C ASN A 22 -0.22 14.79 2.82
N ALA A 23 0.93 14.17 2.63
CA ALA A 23 1.74 14.35 1.43
C ALA A 23 0.99 13.93 0.16
N PHE A 24 0.17 12.88 0.24
CA PHE A 24 -0.69 12.46 -0.86
C PHE A 24 -1.73 13.53 -1.21
N TRP A 25 -2.45 14.06 -0.22
CA TRP A 25 -3.43 15.14 -0.41
C TRP A 25 -2.79 16.46 -0.87
N ASP A 26 -1.55 16.74 -0.46
CA ASP A 26 -0.78 17.92 -0.83
C ASP A 26 -0.17 17.83 -2.24
N GLY A 27 -0.47 16.77 -3.01
CA GLY A 27 0.05 16.58 -4.36
C GLY A 27 1.56 16.28 -4.42
N GLN A 28 2.10 15.70 -3.35
CA GLN A 28 3.50 15.26 -3.26
C GLN A 28 3.60 13.72 -3.26
N PRO A 29 3.24 13.05 -4.36
CA PRO A 29 3.07 11.60 -4.37
C PRO A 29 4.38 10.85 -4.15
N GLN A 30 5.54 11.38 -4.59
CA GLN A 30 6.84 10.76 -4.34
C GLN A 30 7.20 10.78 -2.85
N LYS A 31 6.84 11.85 -2.14
CA LYS A 31 7.03 11.93 -0.69
C LYS A 31 6.08 10.97 0.04
N ALA A 32 4.83 10.90 -0.40
CA ALA A 32 3.86 9.96 0.14
C ALA A 32 4.34 8.51 0.00
N GLU A 33 4.88 8.14 -1.17
CA GLU A 33 5.43 6.81 -1.44
C GLU A 33 6.53 6.43 -0.44
N VAL A 34 7.53 7.29 -0.27
CA VAL A 34 8.62 7.06 0.69
C VAL A 34 8.09 6.87 2.12
N LEU A 35 7.10 7.68 2.52
CA LEU A 35 6.52 7.60 3.87
C LEU A 35 5.67 6.34 4.06
N TYR A 36 4.87 5.93 3.07
CA TYR A 36 4.11 4.69 3.11
C TYR A 36 5.02 3.46 3.13
N LEU A 37 6.08 3.44 2.31
CA LEU A 37 7.03 2.33 2.30
C LEU A 37 7.72 2.18 3.66
N ARG A 38 8.11 3.29 4.31
CA ARG A 38 8.66 3.27 5.68
C ARG A 38 7.64 2.82 6.70
N TYR A 39 6.39 3.28 6.59
CA TYR A 39 5.31 2.82 7.46
C TYR A 39 5.16 1.30 7.39
N LEU A 40 5.14 0.75 6.17
CA LEU A 40 5.01 -0.69 5.92
C LEU A 40 6.24 -1.49 6.33
N GLN A 41 7.44 -0.89 6.39
CA GLN A 41 8.59 -1.54 7.02
C GLN A 41 8.41 -1.75 8.53
N MET A 42 7.67 -0.85 9.20
CA MET A 42 7.36 -0.98 10.63
C MET A 42 6.10 -1.81 10.90
N ARG A 43 5.14 -1.79 9.98
CA ARG A 43 3.87 -2.51 10.02
C ARG A 43 3.71 -3.37 8.78
N PRO A 44 4.52 -4.43 8.63
CA PRO A 44 4.55 -5.24 7.43
C PRO A 44 3.30 -6.10 7.26
N ASP A 45 2.40 -6.12 8.23
CA ASP A 45 1.13 -6.84 8.28
C ASP A 45 -0.09 -5.93 8.01
N ASP A 46 0.05 -4.60 8.02
CA ASP A 46 -1.10 -3.70 7.88
C ASP A 46 -1.63 -3.65 6.45
N VAL A 47 -2.74 -4.34 6.23
CA VAL A 47 -3.52 -4.37 4.99
C VAL A 47 -3.87 -2.96 4.50
N ASN A 48 -4.28 -2.05 5.40
CA ASN A 48 -4.71 -0.70 5.00
C ASN A 48 -3.55 0.10 4.44
N GLY A 49 -2.35 -0.05 5.00
CA GLY A 49 -1.14 0.59 4.49
C GLY A 49 -0.83 0.20 3.05
N PHE A 50 -0.97 -1.08 2.71
CA PHE A 50 -0.80 -1.57 1.34
C PHE A 50 -1.90 -1.06 0.39
N GLY A 51 -3.15 -1.02 0.85
CA GLY A 51 -4.26 -0.44 0.07
C GLY A 51 -4.06 1.04 -0.25
N GLU A 52 -3.61 1.84 0.72
CA GLU A 52 -3.31 3.26 0.56
C GLU A 52 -2.13 3.49 -0.39
N LEU A 53 -1.09 2.64 -0.30
CA LEU A 53 0.03 2.65 -1.25
C LEU A 53 -0.42 2.30 -2.68
N GLY A 54 -1.33 1.34 -2.83
CA GLY A 54 -1.93 0.99 -4.12
C GLY A 54 -2.72 2.17 -4.73
N ASN A 55 -3.53 2.85 -3.92
CA ASN A 55 -4.26 4.05 -4.35
C ASN A 55 -3.32 5.17 -4.79
N LEU A 56 -2.22 5.36 -4.04
CA LEU A 56 -1.18 6.32 -4.41
C LEU A 56 -0.56 5.96 -5.77
N TYR A 57 -0.16 4.71 -6.00
CA TYR A 57 0.41 4.30 -7.29
C TYR A 57 -0.57 4.44 -8.44
N GLN A 58 -1.86 4.15 -8.22
CA GLN A 58 -2.90 4.38 -9.21
C GLN A 58 -3.00 5.87 -9.58
N SER A 59 -2.96 6.77 -8.59
CA SER A 59 -2.98 8.22 -8.83
C SER A 59 -1.76 8.72 -9.61
N MET A 60 -0.62 8.03 -9.49
CA MET A 60 0.60 8.32 -10.23
C MET A 60 0.60 7.71 -11.65
N GLY A 61 -0.43 6.96 -12.04
CA GLY A 61 -0.45 6.18 -13.27
C GLY A 61 0.49 4.97 -13.26
N ARG A 62 1.05 4.61 -12.09
CA ARG A 62 1.95 3.47 -11.89
C ARG A 62 1.14 2.20 -11.65
N THR A 63 0.38 1.78 -12.67
CA THR A 63 -0.58 0.67 -12.55
C THR A 63 0.04 -0.63 -12.05
N ARG A 64 1.25 -0.98 -12.51
CA ARG A 64 1.93 -2.21 -12.07
C ARG A 64 2.23 -2.20 -10.57
N ASP A 65 2.83 -1.12 -10.08
CA ASP A 65 3.14 -0.97 -8.66
C ASP A 65 1.86 -0.94 -7.80
N ALA A 66 0.76 -0.38 -8.33
CA ALA A 66 -0.54 -0.40 -7.66
C ALA A 66 -1.05 -1.83 -7.47
N LEU A 67 -0.99 -2.66 -8.52
CA LEU A 67 -1.39 -4.06 -8.45
C LEU A 67 -0.50 -4.86 -7.51
N ASP A 68 0.80 -4.58 -7.48
CA ASP A 68 1.73 -5.20 -6.53
C ASP A 68 1.34 -4.86 -5.09
N ALA A 69 1.05 -3.59 -4.79
CA ALA A 69 0.60 -3.18 -3.46
C ALA A 69 -0.74 -3.82 -3.07
N TYR A 70 -1.72 -3.87 -3.98
CA TYR A 70 -2.99 -4.54 -3.72
C TYR A 70 -2.83 -6.04 -3.52
N TYR A 71 -1.96 -6.70 -4.28
CA TYR A 71 -1.64 -8.12 -4.10
C TYR A 71 -1.07 -8.39 -2.71
N GLU A 72 -0.10 -7.58 -2.26
CA GLU A 72 0.45 -7.68 -0.91
C GLU A 72 -0.63 -7.50 0.17
N ALA A 73 -1.58 -6.58 -0.01
CA ALA A 73 -2.75 -6.45 0.86
C ALA A 73 -3.58 -7.73 0.88
N GLY A 74 -3.83 -8.33 -0.30
CA GLY A 74 -4.57 -9.59 -0.44
C GLY A 74 -3.88 -10.78 0.25
N VAL A 75 -2.55 -10.89 0.15
CA VAL A 75 -1.78 -11.95 0.83
C VAL A 75 -1.98 -11.88 2.35
N ARG A 76 -2.00 -10.67 2.92
CA ARG A 76 -2.22 -10.45 4.37
C ARG A 76 -3.65 -10.72 4.78
N LEU A 77 -4.62 -10.22 4.02
CA LEU A 77 -6.04 -10.51 4.24
C LEU A 77 -6.34 -12.01 4.23
N ARG A 78 -5.69 -12.76 3.34
CA ARG A 78 -5.78 -14.21 3.31
C ARG A 78 -5.19 -14.84 4.58
N ALA A 79 -4.06 -14.35 5.06
CA ALA A 79 -3.44 -14.82 6.30
C ALA A 79 -4.29 -14.50 7.55
N GLU A 80 -4.97 -13.35 7.57
CA GLU A 80 -5.89 -12.93 8.64
C GLU A 80 -7.26 -13.63 8.57
N GLY A 81 -7.62 -14.21 7.42
CA GLY A 81 -8.90 -14.87 7.20
C GLY A 81 -10.06 -13.93 6.87
N ASP A 82 -9.81 -12.65 6.59
CA ASP A 82 -10.84 -11.69 6.16
C ASP A 82 -11.17 -11.88 4.66
N ARG A 83 -12.03 -12.87 4.42
CA ARG A 83 -12.51 -13.23 3.08
C ARG A 83 -13.28 -12.10 2.38
N LYS A 84 -13.91 -11.18 3.12
CA LYS A 84 -14.70 -10.10 2.52
C LYS A 84 -13.81 -9.06 1.88
N GLN A 85 -12.80 -8.61 2.61
CA GLN A 85 -11.83 -7.67 2.07
C GLN A 85 -10.97 -8.33 1.00
N LEU A 86 -10.58 -9.60 1.18
CA LEU A 86 -9.84 -10.35 0.18
C LEU A 86 -10.57 -10.42 -1.17
N ALA A 87 -11.89 -10.67 -1.16
CA ALA A 87 -12.69 -10.73 -2.38
C ALA A 87 -12.65 -9.42 -3.18
N ARG A 88 -12.58 -8.27 -2.51
CA ARG A 88 -12.45 -6.96 -3.19
C ARG A 88 -11.10 -6.81 -3.89
N ILE A 89 -10.02 -7.23 -3.24
CA ILE A 89 -8.68 -7.23 -3.83
C ILE A 89 -8.63 -8.17 -5.04
N VAL A 90 -9.17 -9.39 -4.90
CA VAL A 90 -9.24 -10.36 -6.01
C VAL A 90 -10.00 -9.77 -7.19
N GLU A 91 -11.17 -9.17 -6.96
CA GLU A 91 -11.96 -8.52 -8.01
C GLU A 91 -11.17 -7.42 -8.74
N TRP A 92 -10.41 -6.58 -8.00
CA TRP A 92 -9.56 -5.55 -8.60
C TRP A 92 -8.44 -6.14 -9.45
N LEU A 93 -7.78 -7.20 -8.96
CA LEU A 93 -6.71 -7.89 -9.71
C LEU A 93 -7.27 -8.58 -10.96
N GLU A 94 -8.44 -9.23 -10.89
CA GLU A 94 -9.10 -9.85 -12.04
C GLU A 94 -9.47 -8.83 -13.11
N LYS A 95 -10.06 -7.69 -12.70
CA LYS A 95 -10.38 -6.58 -13.62
C LYS A 95 -9.15 -6.03 -14.32
N ALA A 96 -8.00 -6.03 -13.63
CA ALA A 96 -6.72 -5.67 -14.20
C ALA A 96 -6.05 -6.79 -15.02
N SER A 97 -6.71 -7.95 -15.17
CA SER A 97 -6.17 -9.16 -15.81
C SER A 97 -4.85 -9.63 -15.17
N ASP A 98 -4.67 -9.39 -13.88
CA ASP A 98 -3.51 -9.85 -13.12
C ASP A 98 -3.67 -11.34 -12.79
N PRO A 99 -2.76 -12.22 -13.26
CA PRO A 99 -2.87 -13.66 -13.03
C PRO A 99 -2.80 -14.05 -11.55
N ARG A 100 -2.21 -13.20 -10.70
CA ARG A 100 -2.05 -13.44 -9.27
C ARG A 100 -3.38 -13.41 -8.51
N ALA A 101 -4.44 -12.88 -9.11
CA ALA A 101 -5.78 -12.95 -8.53
C ALA A 101 -6.19 -14.41 -8.21
N ARG A 102 -5.81 -15.35 -9.09
CA ARG A 102 -6.11 -16.78 -8.93
C ARG A 102 -5.40 -17.40 -7.73
N GLU A 103 -4.19 -16.93 -7.43
CA GLU A 103 -3.41 -17.38 -6.28
C GLU A 103 -4.08 -16.97 -4.96
N LEU A 104 -4.70 -15.80 -4.94
CA LEU A 104 -5.44 -15.30 -3.77
C LEU A 104 -6.80 -15.98 -3.59
N SER A 105 -7.42 -16.44 -4.68
CA SER A 105 -8.70 -17.18 -4.64
C SER A 105 -8.56 -18.69 -4.43
N ALA A 106 -7.35 -19.24 -4.57
CA ALA A 106 -7.10 -20.67 -4.37
C ALA A 106 -7.27 -21.04 -2.88
N GLN A 107 -8.03 -22.12 -2.63
CA GLN A 107 -8.40 -22.62 -1.31
C GLN A 107 -7.28 -23.41 -0.63
#